data_AF-A0A9D3YPZ6-F1
#
_entry.id   AF-A0A9D3YPZ6-F1
#
_cell.length_a   1.000
_cell.length_b   1.000
_cell.length_c   1.000
_cell.angle_alpha   90.00
_cell.angle_beta   90.00
_cell.angle_gamma   90.00
#
_symmetry.space_group_name_H-M   'P 1'
#
loop_
_entity.id
_entity.type
_entity.pdbx_description
1 polymer ?
#
loop_
_entity_poly.entity_id
_entity_poly.type
_entity_poly.pdbx_seq_one_letter_code
_entity_poly.pdbx_strand_id
1 'polypeptide(L)'
;MDEDDHTISNGNEEEFEGKRKRKPPKKAAKLQKFTEVETEEIKTYFSEYLKSGICPQKQQVEDAKQKSCEKNGQIWKRSNDKIIKKISAMNHKKK
;
A
#
# COMPACT_ATOMS: atom_id res chain seq x y z
N MET A 1 -5.13 9.78 58.14
CA MET A 1 -6.07 8.86 57.47
C MET A 1 -5.15 7.92 56.73
N ASP A 2 -4.78 6.85 57.41
CA ASP A 2 -3.77 5.86 57.01
C ASP A 2 -4.48 4.52 56.93
N GLU A 3 -4.90 4.10 55.73
CA GLU A 3 -5.30 2.74 55.33
C GLU A 3 -5.32 2.74 53.78
N ASP A 4 -4.83 1.80 52.97
CA ASP A 4 -3.97 0.65 53.14
C ASP A 4 -3.53 0.21 51.73
N ASP A 5 -2.30 -0.28 51.62
CA ASP A 5 -1.71 -0.93 50.46
C ASP A 5 -2.45 -2.25 50.16
N HIS A 6 -2.98 -2.41 48.94
CA HIS A 6 -3.45 -3.72 48.46
C HIS A 6 -2.76 -4.11 47.14
N THR A 7 -1.54 -4.64 47.32
CA THR A 7 -1.11 -5.96 46.85
C THR A 7 -1.25 -6.28 45.35
N ILE A 8 -0.10 -6.29 44.67
CA ILE A 8 0.16 -7.10 43.47
C ILE A 8 0.10 -8.57 43.87
N SER A 9 -0.85 -9.35 43.33
CA SER A 9 -0.83 -10.82 43.43
C SER A 9 -1.22 -11.49 42.12
N ASN A 10 -0.16 -11.85 41.40
CA ASN A 10 0.09 -13.12 40.72
C ASN A 10 -1.12 -14.04 40.42
N GLY A 11 -1.41 -14.20 39.13
CA GLY A 11 -2.20 -15.29 38.56
C GLY A 11 -1.49 -15.83 37.32
N ASN A 12 -0.29 -16.36 37.51
CA ASN A 12 0.45 -17.10 36.49
C ASN A 12 0.10 -18.58 36.66
N GLU A 13 -0.88 -19.08 35.90
CA GLU A 13 -1.08 -20.51 35.62
C GLU A 13 -2.27 -20.69 34.68
N GLU A 14 -2.02 -20.83 33.38
CA GLU A 14 -2.61 -21.93 32.63
C GLU A 14 -1.85 -22.12 31.30
N GLU A 15 -0.98 -23.13 31.36
CA GLU A 15 -0.32 -23.77 30.25
C GLU A 15 -1.38 -24.36 29.29
N PHE A 16 -1.90 -23.53 28.39
CA PHE A 16 -2.58 -24.04 27.21
C PHE A 16 -1.53 -24.18 26.11
N GLU A 17 -0.88 -25.36 26.06
CA GLU A 17 -0.24 -25.90 24.85
C GLU A 17 -1.30 -26.18 23.75
N GLY A 18 -2.06 -25.14 23.40
CA GLY A 18 -2.83 -25.10 22.19
C GLY A 18 -1.85 -24.96 21.04
N LYS A 19 -1.45 -26.10 20.45
CA LYS A 19 -0.77 -26.17 19.15
C LYS A 19 -1.32 -25.06 18.25
N ARG A 20 -0.55 -23.98 18.07
CA ARG A 20 -0.96 -22.84 17.24
C ARG A 20 -1.13 -23.37 15.82
N LYS A 21 -2.35 -23.77 15.46
CA LYS A 21 -2.70 -24.21 14.10
C LYS A 21 -2.28 -23.07 13.18
N ARG A 22 -1.25 -23.29 12.37
CA ARG A 22 -0.79 -22.32 11.39
C ARG A 22 -2.00 -21.98 10.52
N LYS A 23 -2.45 -20.72 10.56
CA LYS A 23 -3.54 -20.27 9.69
C LYS A 23 -3.13 -20.60 8.25
N PRO A 24 -4.00 -21.25 7.45
CA PRO A 24 -3.68 -21.54 6.07
C PRO A 24 -3.34 -20.22 5.37
N PRO A 25 -2.33 -20.19 4.47
CA PRO A 25 -1.99 -18.98 3.75
C PRO A 25 -3.24 -18.50 3.03
N LYS A 26 -3.66 -17.26 3.31
CA LYS A 26 -4.76 -16.64 2.57
C LYS A 26 -4.38 -16.70 1.10
N LYS A 27 -5.21 -17.34 0.27
CA LYS A 27 -5.04 -17.34 -1.18
C LYS A 27 -4.86 -15.88 -1.61
N ALA A 28 -3.69 -15.56 -2.17
CA ALA A 28 -3.39 -14.20 -2.58
C ALA A 28 -4.45 -13.77 -3.59
N ALA A 29 -5.21 -12.72 -3.27
CA ALA A 29 -6.14 -12.13 -4.22
C ALA A 29 -5.34 -11.74 -5.47
N LYS A 30 -5.78 -12.20 -6.65
CA LYS A 30 -5.10 -11.89 -7.92
C LYS A 30 -4.93 -10.37 -8.00
N LEU A 31 -3.69 -9.89 -8.11
CA LEU A 31 -3.41 -8.47 -8.27
C LEU A 31 -4.13 -7.97 -9.54
N GLN A 32 -5.01 -6.99 -9.36
CA GLN A 32 -5.67 -6.33 -10.48
C GLN A 32 -4.61 -5.63 -11.35
N LYS A 33 -4.43 -6.15 -12.57
CA LYS A 33 -3.51 -5.57 -13.56
C LYS A 33 -3.95 -4.15 -13.92
N PHE A 34 -3.00 -3.31 -14.27
CA PHE A 34 -3.29 -2.01 -14.88
C PHE A 34 -3.75 -2.24 -16.32
N THR A 35 -4.81 -1.56 -16.73
CA THR A 35 -5.27 -1.52 -18.13
C THR A 35 -4.28 -0.71 -18.97
N GLU A 36 -4.43 -0.80 -20.30
CA GLU A 36 -3.63 -0.01 -21.23
C GLU A 36 -3.95 1.48 -21.06
N VAL A 37 -5.23 1.84 -20.94
CA VAL A 37 -5.69 3.22 -20.68
C VAL A 37 -5.05 3.80 -19.42
N GLU A 38 -5.08 3.06 -18.30
CA GLU A 38 -4.43 3.51 -17.06
C GLU A 38 -2.90 3.65 -17.24
N THR A 39 -2.30 2.77 -18.05
CA THR A 39 -0.85 2.79 -18.31
C THR A 39 -0.46 3.99 -19.16
N GLU A 40 -1.23 4.33 -20.19
CA GLU A 40 -1.03 5.53 -21.00
C GLU A 40 -1.23 6.80 -20.18
N GLU A 41 -2.24 6.83 -19.33
CA GLU A 41 -2.49 7.94 -18.42
C GLU A 41 -1.31 8.17 -17.46
N ILE A 42 -0.77 7.11 -16.86
CA ILE A 42 0.45 7.18 -16.04
C ILE A 42 1.63 7.72 -16.85
N LYS A 43 1.80 7.26 -18.11
CA LYS A 43 2.90 7.75 -18.96
C LYS A 43 2.77 9.24 -19.25
N THR A 44 1.56 9.74 -19.43
CA THR A 44 1.30 11.17 -19.69
C THR A 44 1.59 12.02 -18.46
N TYR A 45 1.01 11.68 -17.30
CA TYR A 45 1.15 12.49 -16.08
C TYR A 45 2.53 12.39 -15.43
N PHE A 46 3.19 11.23 -15.54
CA PHE A 46 4.49 10.98 -14.91
C PHE A 46 5.62 10.86 -15.94
N SER A 47 5.46 11.47 -17.12
CA SER A 47 6.44 11.38 -18.20
C SER A 47 7.85 11.82 -17.77
N GLU A 48 7.95 12.87 -16.94
CA GLU A 48 9.20 13.39 -16.40
C GLU A 48 9.89 12.39 -15.47
N TYR A 49 9.12 11.79 -14.55
CA TYR A 49 9.60 10.74 -13.64
C TYR A 49 10.06 9.48 -14.40
N LEU A 50 9.34 9.12 -15.47
CA LEU A 50 9.70 7.99 -16.33
C LEU A 50 10.91 8.23 -17.24
N LYS A 51 11.27 9.50 -17.48
CA LYS A 51 12.50 9.90 -18.19
C LYS A 51 13.68 9.97 -17.24
N SER A 52 13.47 10.53 -16.05
CA SER A 52 14.49 10.68 -15.02
C SER A 52 14.82 9.37 -14.30
N GLY A 53 13.92 8.38 -14.33
CA GLY A 53 14.07 7.12 -13.60
C GLY A 53 13.76 7.22 -12.11
N ILE A 54 13.31 8.40 -11.65
CA ILE A 54 12.94 8.68 -10.26
C ILE A 54 11.47 8.29 -10.04
N CYS A 55 11.13 7.83 -8.83
CA CYS A 55 9.73 7.62 -8.44
C CYS A 55 9.12 8.89 -7.83
N PRO A 56 7.85 9.21 -8.16
CA PRO A 56 7.14 10.30 -7.51
C PRO A 56 6.83 9.96 -6.05
N GLN A 57 6.83 11.00 -5.23
CA GLN A 57 6.33 11.02 -3.87
C GLN A 57 4.80 10.99 -3.84
N LYS A 58 4.25 10.68 -2.66
CA LYS A 58 2.81 10.54 -2.46
C LYS A 58 2.01 11.79 -2.84
N GLN A 59 2.52 12.98 -2.54
CA GLN A 59 1.86 14.25 -2.87
C GLN A 59 1.70 14.43 -4.38
N GLN A 60 2.77 14.20 -5.15
CA GLN A 60 2.74 14.32 -6.61
C GLN A 60 1.77 13.32 -7.25
N VAL A 61 1.60 12.15 -6.63
CA VAL A 61 0.60 11.16 -7.06
C VAL A 61 -0.81 11.63 -6.76
N GLU A 62 -1.06 12.25 -5.61
CA GLU A 62 -2.37 12.83 -5.29
C GLU A 62 -2.72 13.96 -6.26
N ASP A 63 -1.79 14.86 -6.57
CA ASP A 63 -2.00 15.94 -7.53
C ASP A 63 -2.34 15.39 -8.93
N ALA A 64 -1.65 14.32 -9.36
CA ALA A 64 -1.93 13.65 -10.63
C ALA A 64 -3.29 12.93 -10.60
N LYS A 65 -3.69 12.34 -9.47
CA LYS A 65 -5.01 11.72 -9.31
C LYS A 65 -6.12 12.76 -9.34
N GLN A 66 -5.93 13.94 -8.75
CA GLN A 66 -6.89 15.03 -8.84
C GLN A 66 -7.08 15.46 -10.30
N LYS A 67 -5.99 15.70 -11.03
CA LYS A 67 -6.03 16.00 -12.47
C LYS A 67 -6.67 14.89 -13.30
N SER A 68 -6.46 13.63 -12.93
CA SER A 68 -7.11 12.49 -13.57
C SER A 68 -8.61 12.49 -13.28
N CYS A 69 -9.04 12.76 -12.05
CA CYS A 69 -10.45 12.85 -11.69
C CYS A 69 -11.17 13.94 -12.50
N GLU A 70 -10.56 15.13 -12.63
CA GLU A 70 -11.10 16.25 -13.41
C GLU A 70 -11.23 15.92 -14.91
N LYS A 71 -10.31 15.11 -15.45
CA LYS A 71 -10.31 14.69 -16.86
C LYS A 71 -11.06 13.38 -17.13
N ASN A 72 -11.84 12.88 -16.17
CA ASN A 72 -12.53 11.59 -16.26
C ASN A 72 -11.59 10.39 -16.54
N GLY A 73 -10.39 10.46 -16.00
CA GLY A 73 -9.39 9.41 -16.07
C GLY A 73 -9.71 8.18 -15.22
N GLN A 74 -8.77 7.25 -15.16
CA GLN A 74 -8.91 5.99 -14.42
C GLN A 74 -7.89 5.85 -13.29
N ILE A 75 -6.74 6.54 -13.34
CA ILE A 75 -5.71 6.42 -12.29
C ILE A 75 -6.18 6.93 -10.93
N TRP A 76 -7.13 7.86 -10.86
CA TRP A 76 -7.68 8.36 -9.59
C TRP A 76 -8.36 7.27 -8.75
N LYS A 77 -8.85 6.20 -9.40
CA LYS A 77 -9.48 5.04 -8.74
C LYS A 77 -8.45 4.09 -8.09
N ARG A 78 -7.16 4.27 -8.38
CA ARG A 78 -6.08 3.44 -7.85
C ARG A 78 -5.51 4.04 -6.57
N SER A 79 -5.08 3.16 -5.67
CA SER A 79 -4.31 3.55 -4.49
C SER A 79 -2.92 4.03 -4.91
N ASN A 80 -2.38 5.01 -4.17
CA ASN A 80 -1.12 5.67 -4.51
C ASN A 80 0.03 4.68 -4.59
N ASP A 81 0.11 3.72 -3.66
CA ASP A 81 1.11 2.64 -3.67
C ASP A 81 1.12 1.83 -4.96
N LYS A 82 -0.06 1.59 -5.56
CA LYS A 82 -0.16 0.85 -6.82
C LYS A 82 0.40 1.67 -7.98
N ILE A 83 0.15 2.98 -7.99
CA ILE A 83 0.66 3.90 -9.01
C ILE A 83 2.19 4.01 -8.88
N ILE A 84 2.71 4.23 -7.67
CA ILE A 84 4.15 4.31 -7.41
C ILE A 84 4.85 3.00 -7.81
N LYS A 85 4.32 1.84 -7.39
CA LYS A 85 4.87 0.53 -7.79
C LYS A 85 4.84 0.34 -9.31
N LYS A 86 3.80 0.82 -9.99
CA LYS A 86 3.70 0.74 -11.44
C LYS A 86 4.77 1.61 -12.12
N ILE A 87 4.99 2.84 -11.65
CA ILE A 87 6.02 3.75 -12.17
C ILE A 87 7.42 3.16 -11.92
N SER A 88 7.68 2.67 -10.70
CA SER A 88 8.92 1.95 -10.36
C SER A 88 9.15 0.77 -11.32
N ALA A 89 8.14 -0.08 -11.52
CA ALA A 89 8.24 -1.21 -12.44
C ALA A 89 8.52 -0.78 -13.90
N MET A 90 7.93 0.34 -14.34
CA MET A 90 8.21 0.91 -15.66
C MET A 90 9.66 1.42 -15.78
N ASN A 91 10.19 2.05 -14.73
CA ASN A 91 11.58 2.53 -14.69
C ASN A 91 12.57 1.36 -14.72
N HIS A 92 12.29 0.27 -14.01
CA HIS A 92 13.15 -0.92 -13.99
C HIS A 92 13.13 -1.68 -15.32
N LYS A 93 12.03 -1.65 -16.09
CA LYS A 93 11.90 -2.32 -17.39
C LYS A 93 12.67 -1.61 -18.53
N LYS A 94 13.07 -0.36 -18.34
CA LYS A 94 13.86 0.41 -19.33
C LYS A 94 15.38 0.20 -19.21
N LYS A 95 15.84 -0.48 -18.15
CA LYS A 95 17.21 -0.99 -18.04
C LYS A 95 17.32 -2.36 -18.71
#